data_AF-A0AAN6C463-F1
#
_entry.id   AF-A0AAN6C463-F1
#
_cell.length_a   1.000
_cell.length_b   1.000
_cell.length_c   1.000
_cell.angle_alpha   90.00
_cell.angle_beta   90.00
_cell.angle_gamma   90.00
#
_symmetry.space_group_name_H-M   'P 1'
#
loop_
_entity.id
_entity.type
_entity.pdbx_description
1 polymer ?
#
loop_
_entity_poly.entity_id
_entity_poly.type
_entity_poly.pdbx_seq_one_letter_code
_entity_poly.pdbx_strand_id
1 'polypeptide(L)'
;MATTAAEGRIDRFRSNLLLASALHGIARRGKGHDLTELERLATRPFMTMTESEEEIAALGQICSEAKAAARSRSFAAFSAPSAIMSMPDDEPLTKEQFNDQIRELGEETVLQPHIRAVSSDQVQADGSVIPTEAFATASSALG
;
A
#
# COMPACT_ATOMS: atom_id res chain seq x y z
N MET A 1 -26.79 -9.68 -18.00
CA MET A 1 -25.41 -10.15 -17.76
C MET A 1 -24.48 -9.01 -18.14
N ALA A 2 -24.04 -8.23 -17.14
CA ALA A 2 -23.14 -7.10 -17.31
C ALA A 2 -22.18 -7.05 -16.11
N THR A 3 -21.21 -7.95 -16.11
CA THR A 3 -20.18 -8.12 -15.09
C THR A 3 -18.82 -8.12 -15.79
N THR A 4 -18.36 -6.98 -16.32
CA THR A 4 -17.14 -6.99 -17.16
C THR A 4 -16.28 -5.72 -17.18
N ALA A 5 -16.48 -4.73 -16.30
CA ALA A 5 -15.55 -3.57 -16.28
C ALA A 5 -15.31 -2.94 -14.91
N ALA A 6 -16.29 -3.00 -14.00
CA ALA A 6 -16.16 -2.43 -12.66
C ALA A 6 -15.33 -3.32 -11.72
N GLU A 7 -15.55 -4.64 -11.72
CA GLU A 7 -14.79 -5.59 -10.89
C GLU A 7 -13.30 -5.61 -11.25
N GLY A 8 -12.96 -5.56 -12.55
CA GLY A 8 -11.56 -5.51 -13.01
C GLY A 8 -10.83 -4.18 -12.73
N ARG A 9 -11.55 -3.12 -12.36
CA ARG A 9 -10.97 -1.84 -11.91
C ARG A 9 -10.85 -1.78 -10.39
N ILE A 10 -11.80 -2.33 -9.65
CA ILE A 10 -11.74 -2.40 -8.18
C ILE A 10 -10.56 -3.28 -7.72
N ASP A 11 -10.21 -4.32 -8.49
CA ASP A 11 -9.13 -5.25 -8.15
C ASP A 11 -7.72 -4.63 -8.26
N ARG A 12 -7.54 -3.62 -9.12
CA ARG A 12 -6.26 -2.92 -9.30
C ARG A 12 -5.97 -1.87 -8.21
N PHE A 13 -7.00 -1.41 -7.48
CA PHE A 13 -6.95 -0.16 -6.72
C PHE A 13 -6.81 -0.33 -5.19
N ARG A 14 -6.66 -1.55 -4.67
CA ARG A 14 -6.36 -1.75 -3.24
C ARG A 14 -4.87 -1.57 -2.95
N SER A 15 -4.37 -0.35 -3.14
CA SER A 15 -2.97 0.02 -2.93
C SER A 15 -2.51 -0.35 -1.51
N ASN A 16 -1.80 -1.46 -1.43
CA ASN A 16 -1.21 -2.00 -0.21
C ASN A 16 0.19 -1.40 0.00
N LEU A 17 0.38 -0.10 -0.24
CA LEU A 17 1.69 0.57 -0.24
C LEU A 17 2.48 0.35 1.07
N LEU A 18 1.82 0.53 2.23
CA LEU A 18 2.44 0.28 3.53
C LEU A 18 2.77 -1.20 3.72
N LEU A 19 1.92 -2.09 3.24
CA LEU A 19 2.15 -3.53 3.32
C LEU A 19 3.28 -3.97 2.37
N ALA A 20 3.40 -3.40 1.18
CA ALA A 20 4.54 -3.62 0.28
C ALA A 20 5.85 -3.12 0.90
N SER A 21 5.80 -1.94 1.53
CA SER A 21 6.93 -1.38 2.28
C SER A 21 7.30 -2.28 3.47
N ALA A 22 6.32 -2.85 4.16
CA ALA A 22 6.52 -3.78 5.25
C ALA A 22 7.14 -5.09 4.76
N LEU A 23 6.59 -5.71 3.70
CA LEU A 23 7.14 -6.94 3.11
C LEU A 23 8.59 -6.73 2.67
N HIS A 24 8.87 -5.60 2.03
CA HIS A 24 10.23 -5.25 1.66
C HIS A 24 11.13 -5.10 2.88
N GLY A 25 10.74 -4.28 3.86
CA GLY A 25 11.52 -4.08 5.09
C GLY A 25 11.76 -5.39 5.86
N ILE A 26 10.75 -6.26 5.99
CA ILE A 26 10.90 -7.56 6.67
C ILE A 26 11.88 -8.46 5.92
N ALA A 27 11.82 -8.51 4.58
CA ALA A 27 12.78 -9.25 3.77
C ALA A 27 14.22 -8.76 3.98
N ARG A 28 14.43 -7.43 4.05
CA ARG A 28 15.74 -6.84 4.35
C ARG A 28 16.21 -7.22 5.76
N ARG A 29 15.33 -7.06 6.75
CA ARG A 29 15.67 -7.31 8.16
C ARG A 29 16.02 -8.77 8.43
N GLY A 30 15.31 -9.71 7.81
CA GLY A 30 15.62 -11.14 7.92
C GLY A 30 16.97 -11.55 7.32
N LYS A 31 17.53 -10.72 6.43
CA LYS A 31 18.90 -10.87 5.88
C LYS A 31 19.96 -10.11 6.68
N GLY A 32 19.58 -9.49 7.80
CA GLY A 32 20.50 -8.74 8.67
C GLY A 32 20.76 -7.30 8.23
N HIS A 33 19.97 -6.75 7.31
CA HIS A 33 20.10 -5.34 6.93
C HIS A 33 19.36 -4.41 7.89
N ASP A 34 19.94 -3.22 8.07
CA ASP A 34 19.30 -2.14 8.83
C ASP A 34 18.10 -1.55 8.08
N LEU A 35 17.07 -1.24 8.88
CA LEU A 35 15.85 -0.61 8.40
C LEU A 35 15.95 0.90 8.44
N THR A 36 15.42 1.53 7.39
CA THR A 36 15.12 2.97 7.35
C THR A 36 14.00 3.30 8.34
N GLU A 37 13.80 4.59 8.60
CA GLU A 37 12.69 5.05 9.43
C GLU A 37 11.32 4.65 8.84
N LEU A 38 11.18 4.73 7.52
CA LEU A 38 9.95 4.37 6.82
C LEU A 38 9.67 2.86 6.89
N GLU A 39 10.69 2.03 6.66
CA GLU A 39 10.54 0.59 6.80
C GLU A 39 10.23 0.23 8.25
N ARG A 40 10.90 0.84 9.24
CA ARG A 40 10.56 0.64 10.66
C ARG A 40 9.11 0.95 10.97
N LEU A 41 8.57 2.05 10.42
CA LEU A 41 7.15 2.39 10.59
C LEU A 41 6.25 1.30 10.01
N ALA A 42 6.55 0.82 8.80
CA ALA A 42 5.75 -0.18 8.10
C ALA A 42 5.85 -1.58 8.73
N THR A 43 7.04 -1.99 9.20
CA THR A 43 7.27 -3.32 9.77
C THR A 43 6.87 -3.46 11.23
N ARG A 44 6.68 -2.34 11.95
CA ARG A 44 6.43 -2.30 13.40
C ARG A 44 5.35 -3.28 13.88
N PRO A 45 4.17 -3.42 13.25
CA PRO A 45 3.16 -4.37 13.70
C PRO A 45 3.65 -5.81 13.66
N PHE A 46 4.37 -6.19 12.60
CA PHE A 46 4.90 -7.53 12.41
C PHE A 46 6.03 -7.83 13.38
N MET A 47 6.96 -6.88 13.55
CA MET A 47 8.10 -7.02 14.48
C MET A 47 7.66 -7.08 15.94
N THR A 48 6.50 -6.53 16.29
CA THR A 48 5.93 -6.63 17.64
C THR A 48 5.40 -8.05 17.92
N MET A 49 5.06 -8.80 16.88
CA MET A 49 4.53 -10.16 16.98
C MET A 49 5.61 -11.25 16.93
N THR A 50 6.85 -10.89 16.59
CA THR A 50 7.98 -11.83 16.57
C THR A 50 8.66 -11.88 17.93
N GLU A 51 9.00 -13.08 18.40
CA GLU A 51 9.57 -13.32 19.74
C GLU A 51 11.10 -13.54 19.70
N SER A 52 11.70 -13.75 18.52
CA SER A 52 13.13 -14.05 18.38
C SER A 52 13.73 -13.55 17.05
N GLU A 53 15.07 -13.50 16.98
CA GLU A 53 15.79 -13.18 15.74
C GLU A 53 15.64 -14.30 14.69
N GLU A 54 15.50 -15.55 15.13
CA GLU A 54 15.22 -16.69 14.26
C GLU A 54 13.86 -16.56 13.57
N GLU A 55 12.83 -16.09 14.29
CA GLU A 55 11.51 -15.81 13.71
C GLU A 55 11.56 -14.65 12.72
N ILE A 56 12.34 -13.60 13.00
CA ILE A 56 12.54 -12.48 12.08
C ILE A 56 13.22 -12.97 10.78
N ALA A 57 14.22 -13.85 10.89
CA ALA A 57 14.88 -14.44 9.73
C ALA A 57 13.91 -15.30 8.90
N ALA A 58 13.11 -16.15 9.55
CA ALA A 58 12.10 -16.98 8.89
C ALA A 58 11.02 -16.13 8.20
N LEU A 59 10.53 -15.09 8.87
CA LEU A 59 9.55 -14.16 8.31
C LEU A 59 10.14 -13.37 7.13
N GLY A 60 11.41 -12.98 7.22
CA GLY A 60 12.13 -12.34 6.11
C GLY A 60 12.26 -13.23 4.88
N GLN A 61 12.49 -14.54 5.07
CA GLN A 61 12.53 -15.51 3.98
C GLN A 61 11.14 -15.64 3.31
N ILE A 62 10.07 -15.77 4.10
CA ILE A 62 8.69 -15.79 3.59
C ILE A 62 8.38 -14.52 2.78
N CYS A 63 8.77 -13.34 3.28
CA CYS A 63 8.54 -12.08 2.56
C CYS A 63 9.37 -12.00 1.27
N SER A 64 10.60 -12.50 1.27
CA SER A 64 11.45 -12.55 0.07
C SER A 64 10.83 -13.44 -1.02
N GLU A 65 10.29 -14.59 -0.63
CA GLU A 65 9.58 -15.52 -1.53
C GLU A 65 8.27 -14.92 -2.04
N ALA A 66 7.50 -14.25 -1.17
CA ALA A 66 6.29 -13.52 -1.57
C ALA A 66 6.62 -12.41 -2.58
N LYS A 67 7.73 -11.67 -2.38
CA LYS A 67 8.23 -10.70 -3.36
C LYS A 67 8.56 -11.35 -4.70
N ALA A 68 9.24 -12.49 -4.70
CA ALA A 68 9.55 -13.22 -5.93
C ALA A 68 8.28 -13.72 -6.65
N ALA A 69 7.28 -14.23 -5.90
CA ALA A 69 6.00 -14.69 -6.44
C ALA A 69 5.13 -13.54 -6.98
N ALA A 70 5.20 -12.35 -6.38
CA ALA A 70 4.54 -11.16 -6.90
C ALA A 70 5.12 -10.73 -8.26
N ARG A 71 6.45 -10.83 -8.44
CA ARG A 71 7.11 -10.52 -9.74
C ARG A 71 6.71 -11.50 -10.85
N SER A 72 6.44 -12.76 -10.52
CA SER A 72 6.05 -13.78 -11.50
C SER A 72 4.58 -13.71 -11.94
N ARG A 73 3.81 -12.72 -11.45
CA ARG A 73 2.34 -12.61 -11.63
C ARG A 73 1.55 -13.83 -11.15
N SER A 74 2.18 -14.76 -10.42
CA SER A 74 1.51 -15.91 -9.81
C SER A 74 0.70 -15.52 -8.58
N PHE A 75 0.97 -14.35 -8.00
CA PHE A 75 0.29 -13.83 -6.83
C PHE A 75 -0.75 -12.77 -7.26
N ALA A 76 -1.82 -13.22 -7.91
CA ALA A 76 -2.86 -12.35 -8.48
C ALA A 76 -3.70 -11.60 -7.43
N ALA A 77 -3.64 -11.98 -6.14
CA ALA A 77 -4.47 -11.42 -5.07
C ALA A 77 -3.87 -10.19 -4.36
N PHE A 78 -2.71 -9.70 -4.79
CA PHE A 78 -1.97 -8.64 -4.09
C PHE A 78 -1.63 -7.47 -5.01
N SER A 79 -2.43 -6.41 -4.94
CA SER A 79 -2.17 -5.11 -5.58
C SER A 79 -1.16 -4.28 -4.78
N ALA A 80 0.05 -4.81 -4.62
CA ALA A 80 1.19 -4.03 -4.14
C ALA A 80 1.93 -3.35 -5.29
N PRO A 81 2.56 -2.18 -5.02
CA PRO A 81 3.35 -1.49 -6.02
C PRO A 81 4.50 -2.38 -6.50
N SER A 82 4.47 -2.71 -7.79
CA SER A 82 5.46 -3.62 -8.41
C SER A 82 6.89 -3.10 -8.29
N ALA A 83 7.07 -1.77 -8.26
CA ALA A 83 8.36 -1.15 -8.05
C ALA A 83 8.98 -1.56 -6.71
N ILE A 84 8.23 -1.46 -5.60
CA ILE A 84 8.70 -1.84 -4.25
C ILE A 84 8.94 -3.36 -4.16
N MET A 85 8.03 -4.16 -4.71
CA MET A 85 8.15 -5.63 -4.69
C MET A 85 9.35 -6.12 -5.52
N SER A 86 9.76 -5.35 -6.52
CA SER A 86 10.91 -5.66 -7.39
C SER A 86 12.25 -5.20 -6.81
N MET A 87 12.27 -4.37 -5.77
CA MET A 87 13.49 -3.89 -5.15
C MET A 87 14.36 -5.07 -4.65
N PRO A 88 15.69 -5.01 -4.84
CA PRO A 88 16.65 -5.90 -4.17
C PRO A 88 16.51 -5.80 -2.65
N ASP A 89 16.78 -6.89 -1.92
CA ASP A 89 16.61 -6.89 -0.45
C ASP A 89 17.78 -6.23 0.29
N ASP A 90 18.90 -5.97 -0.39
CA ASP A 90 20.03 -5.21 0.12
C ASP A 90 19.85 -3.70 -0.06
N GLU A 91 18.92 -3.26 -0.91
CA GLU A 91 18.65 -1.84 -1.16
C GLU A 91 17.52 -1.30 -0.26
N PRO A 92 17.74 -0.21 0.50
CA PRO A 92 16.69 0.39 1.31
C PRO A 92 15.64 1.14 0.50
N LEU A 93 14.38 1.10 0.95
CA LEU A 93 13.33 1.96 0.41
C LEU A 93 13.54 3.41 0.85
N THR A 94 13.85 4.28 -0.11
CA THR A 94 14.01 5.71 0.16
C THR A 94 12.66 6.43 0.26
N LYS A 95 12.66 7.59 0.93
CA LYS A 95 11.48 8.44 1.04
C LYS A 95 11.04 8.97 -0.31
N GLU A 96 11.99 9.28 -1.19
CA GLU A 96 11.76 9.74 -2.56
C GLU A 96 11.03 8.66 -3.37
N GLN A 97 11.55 7.42 -3.38
CA GLN A 97 10.91 6.29 -4.07
C GLN A 97 9.50 6.02 -3.53
N PHE A 98 9.33 6.06 -2.20
CA PHE A 98 8.01 5.90 -1.59
C PHE A 98 7.04 7.00 -2.02
N ASN A 99 7.47 8.26 -2.03
CA ASN A 99 6.65 9.39 -2.46
C ASN A 99 6.31 9.35 -3.95
N ASP A 100 7.21 8.87 -4.80
CA ASP A 100 6.95 8.67 -6.22
C ASP A 100 5.88 7.59 -6.43
N GLN A 101 5.93 6.50 -5.65
CA GLN A 101 4.87 5.49 -5.64
C GLN A 101 3.54 6.04 -5.09
N ILE A 102 3.57 6.89 -4.07
CA ILE A 102 2.36 7.62 -3.63
C ILE A 102 1.79 8.47 -4.76
N ARG A 103 2.63 9.16 -5.54
CA ARG A 103 2.15 10.04 -6.61
C ARG A 103 1.51 9.23 -7.73
N GLU A 104 2.17 8.16 -8.17
CA GLU A 104 1.68 7.24 -9.19
C GLU A 104 0.37 6.57 -8.78
N LEU A 105 0.29 6.10 -7.53
CA LEU A 105 -0.92 5.49 -6.97
C LEU A 105 -1.95 6.54 -6.58
N GLY A 106 -1.54 7.78 -6.33
CA GLY A 106 -2.34 8.85 -5.78
C GLY A 106 -3.41 9.30 -6.75
N GLU A 107 -3.04 9.46 -8.02
CA GLU A 107 -3.99 9.77 -9.10
C GLU A 107 -5.08 8.70 -9.21
N GLU A 108 -4.70 7.42 -9.12
CA GLU A 108 -5.63 6.32 -9.11
C GLU A 108 -6.46 6.26 -7.80
N THR A 109 -5.82 6.46 -6.65
CA THR A 109 -6.46 6.38 -5.33
C THR A 109 -7.51 7.48 -5.12
N VAL A 110 -7.27 8.70 -5.59
CA VAL A 110 -8.28 9.79 -5.52
C VAL A 110 -9.43 9.61 -6.50
N LEU A 111 -9.27 8.76 -7.52
CA LEU A 111 -10.34 8.41 -8.46
C LEU A 111 -11.23 7.28 -7.92
N GLN A 112 -10.95 6.74 -6.73
CA GLN A 112 -11.80 5.74 -6.11
C GLN A 112 -13.10 6.37 -5.62
N PRO A 113 -14.26 5.74 -5.90
CA PRO A 113 -15.57 6.34 -5.59
C PRO A 113 -15.83 6.55 -4.10
N HIS A 114 -15.04 5.93 -3.22
CA HIS A 114 -15.13 6.03 -1.77
C HIS A 114 -14.04 6.90 -1.12
N ILE A 115 -13.11 7.44 -1.91
CA ILE A 115 -12.06 8.36 -1.45
C ILE A 115 -12.36 9.73 -2.06
N ARG A 116 -12.61 10.72 -1.22
CA ARG A 116 -12.88 12.10 -1.64
C ARG A 116 -11.69 12.98 -1.34
N ALA A 117 -11.06 13.52 -2.39
CA ALA A 117 -10.15 14.64 -2.23
C ALA A 117 -10.97 15.90 -1.87
N VAL A 118 -10.58 16.60 -0.82
CA VAL A 118 -11.22 17.85 -0.36
C VAL A 118 -10.14 18.92 -0.23
N SER A 119 -10.44 20.14 -0.68
CA SER A 119 -9.54 21.28 -0.45
C SER A 119 -9.65 21.75 1.00
N SER A 120 -8.62 22.47 1.47
CA SER A 120 -8.62 23.09 2.81
C SER A 120 -9.87 23.93 3.05
N ASP A 121 -10.35 24.61 2.02
CA ASP A 121 -11.49 25.52 2.09
C ASP A 121 -12.83 24.78 2.23
N GLN A 122 -12.83 23.47 2.00
CA GLN A 122 -14.00 22.60 2.20
C GLN A 122 -14.06 22.00 3.61
N VAL A 123 -12.99 22.13 4.41
CA VAL A 123 -12.92 21.60 5.78
C VAL A 123 -13.31 22.70 6.76
N GLN A 124 -14.39 22.47 7.50
CA GLN A 124 -14.86 23.39 8.54
C GLN A 124 -14.00 23.28 9.81
N ALA A 125 -14.12 24.25 10.71
CA ALA A 125 -13.35 24.30 11.96
C ALA A 125 -13.60 23.11 12.89
N ASP A 126 -14.75 22.44 12.77
CA ASP A 126 -15.10 21.22 13.50
C ASP A 126 -14.65 19.92 12.81
N GLY A 127 -13.93 20.03 11.69
CA GLY A 127 -13.44 18.91 10.88
C GLY A 127 -14.48 18.34 9.91
N SER A 128 -15.70 18.87 9.89
CA SER A 128 -16.70 18.47 8.90
C SER A 128 -16.36 18.97 7.51
N VAL A 129 -16.70 18.20 6.47
CA VAL A 129 -16.44 18.57 5.08
C VAL A 129 -17.72 19.09 4.45
N ILE A 130 -17.69 20.29 3.87
CA ILE A 130 -18.80 20.86 3.11
C ILE A 130 -19.10 19.95 1.90
N PRO A 131 -20.31 19.38 1.79
CA PRO A 131 -20.69 18.55 0.64
C PRO A 131 -20.65 19.36 -0.66
N THR A 132 -20.06 18.82 -1.71
CA THR A 132 -20.28 19.34 -3.07
C THR A 132 -21.49 18.65 -3.69
N GLU A 133 -22.09 19.28 -4.70
CA GLU A 133 -23.18 18.68 -5.47
C GLU A 133 -22.77 17.30 -6.04
N ALA A 134 -21.57 17.19 -6.60
CA ALA A 134 -21.02 15.93 -7.09
C ALA A 134 -20.89 14.84 -6.00
N PHE A 135 -20.54 15.21 -4.76
CA PHE A 135 -20.49 14.28 -3.63
C PHE A 135 -21.89 13.85 -3.21
N ALA A 136 -22.82 14.79 -3.08
CA ALA A 136 -24.21 14.48 -2.73
C ALA A 136 -24.84 13.51 -3.74
N THR A 137 -24.64 13.75 -5.05
CA THR A 137 -25.12 12.86 -6.12
C THR A 137 -24.47 11.47 -6.05
N ALA A 138 -23.16 11.39 -5.86
CA ALA A 138 -22.45 10.11 -5.75
C ALA A 138 -22.86 9.32 -4.50
N SER A 139 -23.04 9.99 -3.35
CA SER A 139 -23.51 9.37 -2.11
C SER A 139 -24.93 8.85 -2.25
N SER A 140 -25.85 9.60 -2.87
CA SER A 140 -27.22 9.14 -3.10
C SER A 140 -27.31 7.94 -4.06
N ALA A 141 -26.32 7.76 -4.95
CA ALA A 141 -26.26 6.61 -5.85
C ALA A 141 -25.80 5.32 -5.16
N LEU A 142 -25.21 5.40 -3.96
CA LEU A 142 -24.69 4.26 -3.21
C LEU A 142 -25.70 3.64 -2.23
N GLY A 143 -26.87 4.27 -2.02
CA GLY A 143 -27.94 3.79 -1.14
C GLY A 143 -28.03 4.57 0.17
#